data_AF-S4RNT8-F1
#
_entry.id   AF-S4RNT8-F1
#
_cell.length_a   1.000
_cell.length_b   1.000
_cell.length_c   1.000
_cell.angle_alpha   90.00
_cell.angle_beta   90.00
_cell.angle_gamma   90.00
#
_symmetry.space_group_name_H-M   'P 1'
#
loop_
_entity.id
_entity.type
_entity.pdbx_description
1 polymer ?
#
loop_
_entity_poly.entity_id
_entity_poly.type
_entity_poly.pdbx_seq_one_letter_code
_entity_poly.pdbx_strand_id
1 'polypeptide(L)'
;QEKGLNLRHIESRPCRHAPDQWEFYASVSGERPGALDALLLELRSQSAGSVLQLSRNKRKDAVPWFPRTIRDLDRFANQILSYGAELDSDHP
;
A
#
# COMPACT_ATOMS: atom_id res chain seq x y z
N GLN A 1 -19.02 -4.51 0.36
CA GLN A 1 -18.62 -5.21 1.60
C GLN A 1 -18.49 -6.74 1.43
N GLU A 2 -18.68 -7.29 0.21
CA GLU A 2 -18.80 -8.75 -0.05
C GLU A 2 -17.50 -9.58 -0.02
N LYS A 3 -16.32 -8.98 -0.18
CA LYS A 3 -15.04 -9.73 -0.25
C LYS A 3 -14.21 -9.71 1.03
N GLY A 4 -14.74 -9.20 2.15
CA GLY A 4 -14.00 -9.09 3.42
C GLY A 4 -12.71 -8.26 3.28
N LEU A 5 -12.73 -7.34 2.32
CA LEU A 5 -11.69 -6.38 2.02
C LEU A 5 -12.27 -4.98 2.24
N ASN A 6 -11.52 -4.15 2.95
CA ASN A 6 -11.85 -2.76 3.20
C ASN A 6 -11.02 -1.87 2.28
N LEU A 7 -11.67 -1.20 1.34
CA LEU A 7 -11.08 -0.15 0.52
C LEU A 7 -11.02 1.14 1.36
N ARG A 8 -9.81 1.59 1.70
CA ARG A 8 -9.61 2.80 2.51
C ARG A 8 -9.48 4.06 1.68
N HIS A 9 -8.87 3.94 0.51
CA HIS A 9 -8.60 5.07 -0.38
C HIS A 9 -8.47 4.58 -1.81
N ILE A 10 -9.04 5.30 -2.76
CA ILE A 10 -8.83 5.10 -4.18
C ILE A 10 -8.60 6.45 -4.86
N GLU A 11 -7.63 6.50 -5.75
CA GLU A 11 -7.22 7.71 -6.43
C GLU A 11 -6.83 7.38 -7.87
N SER A 12 -7.32 8.17 -8.82
CA SER A 12 -6.93 8.11 -10.23
C SER A 12 -6.14 9.36 -10.59
N ARG A 13 -5.03 9.21 -11.29
CA ARG A 13 -4.21 10.32 -11.79
C ARG A 13 -3.87 10.11 -13.27
N PRO A 14 -3.77 11.18 -14.07
CA PRO A 14 -3.19 11.07 -15.40
C PRO A 14 -1.73 10.64 -15.28
N CYS A 15 -1.30 9.72 -16.14
CA CYS A 15 0.07 9.24 -16.15
C CYS A 15 1.02 10.36 -16.58
N ARG A 16 2.14 10.52 -15.86
CA ARG A 16 3.11 11.60 -16.13
C ARG A 16 3.89 11.41 -17.43
N HIS A 17 4.05 10.16 -17.85
CA HIS A 17 4.87 9.79 -19.02
C HIS A 17 4.03 9.40 -20.25
N ALA A 18 2.72 9.22 -20.08
CA ALA A 18 1.81 8.85 -21.15
C ALA A 18 0.48 9.63 -21.01
N PRO A 19 0.25 10.69 -21.79
CA PRO A 19 -0.88 11.60 -21.59
C PRO A 19 -2.27 10.95 -21.77
N ASP A 20 -2.35 9.87 -22.53
CA ASP A 20 -3.60 9.11 -22.76
C ASP A 20 -3.80 7.95 -21.77
N GLN A 21 -2.92 7.81 -20.78
CA GLN A 21 -2.98 6.73 -19.80
C GLN A 21 -3.31 7.26 -18.41
N TRP A 22 -3.97 6.40 -17.62
CA TRP A 22 -4.36 6.69 -16.26
C TRP A 22 -3.73 5.70 -15.30
N GLU A 23 -3.27 6.22 -14.18
CA GLU A 23 -2.76 5.44 -13.06
C GLU A 23 -3.79 5.40 -11.95
N PHE A 24 -4.05 4.22 -11.41
CA PHE A 24 -4.98 4.00 -10.31
C PHE A 24 -4.22 3.51 -9.08
N TYR A 25 -4.50 4.15 -7.95
CA TYR A 25 -3.91 3.83 -6.65
C TYR A 25 -5.03 3.43 -5.71
N ALA A 26 -5.01 2.19 -5.23
CA ALA A 26 -5.98 1.69 -4.28
C ALA A 26 -5.28 1.22 -2.99
N SER A 27 -5.67 1.81 -1.86
CA SER A 27 -5.28 1.34 -0.53
C SER A 27 -6.35 0.40 -0.01
N VAL A 28 -6.01 -0.89 0.04
CA VAL A 28 -6.90 -1.95 0.54
C VAL A 28 -6.30 -2.55 1.80
N SER A 29 -7.14 -2.77 2.81
CA SER A 29 -6.82 -3.56 3.99
C SER A 29 -7.75 -4.76 4.06
N GLY A 30 -7.22 -5.95 4.25
CA GLY A 30 -7.99 -7.17 4.41
C GLY A 30 -7.54 -7.92 5.65
N GLU A 31 -8.49 -8.38 6.45
CA GLU A 31 -8.21 -9.22 7.62
C GLU A 31 -8.19 -10.71 7.24
N ARG A 32 -8.90 -11.07 6.16
CA ARG A 32 -8.95 -12.45 5.68
C ARG A 32 -7.72 -12.78 4.82
N PRO A 33 -6.96 -13.83 5.17
CA PRO A 33 -5.87 -14.31 4.32
C PRO A 33 -6.41 -14.78 2.96
N GLY A 34 -5.67 -14.54 1.87
CA GLY A 34 -6.02 -14.96 0.51
C GLY A 34 -7.04 -14.08 -0.24
N ALA A 35 -7.85 -13.28 0.45
CA ALA A 35 -8.85 -12.42 -0.20
C ALA A 35 -8.20 -11.37 -1.13
N LEU A 36 -7.05 -10.81 -0.72
CA LEU A 36 -6.30 -9.85 -1.53
C LEU A 36 -5.71 -10.50 -2.79
N ASP A 37 -5.25 -11.75 -2.69
CA ASP A 37 -4.62 -12.45 -3.80
C ASP A 37 -5.66 -12.82 -4.86
N ALA A 38 -6.88 -13.19 -4.45
CA ALA A 38 -8.02 -13.38 -5.35
C ALA A 38 -8.41 -12.09 -6.09
N LEU A 39 -8.44 -10.96 -5.38
CA LEU A 39 -8.70 -9.65 -6.00
C LEU A 39 -7.60 -9.28 -7.01
N LEU A 40 -6.33 -9.52 -6.69
CA LEU A 40 -5.22 -9.24 -7.60
C LEU A 40 -5.26 -10.12 -8.85
N LEU A 41 -5.64 -11.39 -8.70
CA LEU A 41 -5.82 -12.29 -9.84
C LEU A 41 -6.94 -11.80 -10.76
N GLU A 42 -8.08 -11.41 -10.19
CA GLU A 42 -9.22 -10.87 -10.92
C GLU A 42 -8.84 -9.57 -11.65
N LEU A 43 -8.18 -8.63 -10.96
CA LEU A 43 -7.71 -7.39 -11.57
C LEU A 43 -6.74 -7.66 -12.72
N ARG A 44 -5.75 -8.55 -12.53
CA ARG A 44 -4.81 -8.92 -13.60
C ARG A 44 -5.50 -9.57 -14.80
N SER A 45 -6.60 -10.29 -14.59
CA SER A 45 -7.38 -10.90 -15.67
C SER A 45 -8.25 -9.91 -16.44
N GLN A 46 -8.79 -8.88 -15.76
CA GLN A 46 -9.71 -7.92 -16.36
C GLN A 46 -9.00 -6.67 -16.89
N SER A 47 -7.85 -6.31 -16.33
CA SER A 47 -7.09 -5.13 -16.73
C SER A 47 -6.04 -5.48 -17.78
N ALA A 48 -6.01 -4.74 -18.89
CA ALA A 48 -4.91 -4.81 -19.85
C ALA A 48 -3.61 -4.16 -19.35
N GLY A 49 -3.62 -3.55 -18.15
CA GLY A 49 -2.50 -2.86 -17.54
C GLY A 49 -1.71 -3.70 -16.53
N SER A 50 -0.55 -3.19 -16.12
CA SER A 50 0.26 -3.81 -15.06
C SER A 50 -0.32 -3.51 -13.68
N VAL A 51 -0.63 -4.56 -12.92
CA VAL A 51 -1.10 -4.46 -11.52
C VAL A 51 0.06 -4.73 -10.57
N LEU A 52 0.55 -3.67 -9.92
CA LEU A 52 1.62 -3.76 -8.92
C LEU A 52 1.03 -3.80 -7.51
N GLN A 53 1.45 -4.79 -6.72
CA GLN A 53 1.12 -4.87 -5.31
C GLN A 53 2.23 -4.24 -4.46
N LEU A 54 1.85 -3.24 -3.66
CA LEU A 54 2.70 -2.62 -2.64
C LEU A 54 2.31 -3.13 -1.26
N SER A 55 3.23 -3.72 -0.50
CA SER A 55 2.96 -4.24 0.86
C SER A 55 3.99 -3.79 1.88
N ARG A 56 3.53 -3.45 3.09
CA ARG A 56 4.41 -3.16 4.24
C ARG A 56 5.04 -4.42 4.84
N ASN A 57 4.37 -5.56 4.69
CA ASN A 57 4.89 -6.84 5.18
C ASN A 57 5.77 -7.46 4.10
N LYS A 58 6.90 -8.04 4.49
CA LYS A 58 7.79 -8.77 3.57
C LYS A 58 7.01 -9.96 2.99
N ARG A 59 6.61 -9.87 1.73
CA ARG A 59 6.00 -10.95 0.94
C ARG A 59 6.88 -11.24 -0.26
N LYS A 60 7.02 -12.52 -0.63
CA LYS A 60 7.95 -12.98 -1.66
C LYS A 60 7.73 -12.33 -3.05
N ASP A 61 6.49 -11.93 -3.36
CA ASP A 61 6.13 -11.42 -4.69
C ASP A 61 5.49 -10.00 -4.65
N ALA A 62 5.62 -9.29 -3.53
CA ALA A 62 5.13 -7.92 -3.39
C ALA A 62 6.28 -6.93 -3.27
N VAL A 63 6.14 -5.78 -3.93
CA VAL A 63 7.10 -4.69 -3.78
C VAL A 63 6.89 -4.06 -2.39
N PRO A 64 7.97 -3.76 -1.65
CA PRO A 64 7.85 -3.04 -0.39
C PRO A 64 7.11 -1.71 -0.58
N TRP A 65 6.15 -1.44 0.30
CA TRP A 65 5.41 -0.19 0.27
C TRP A 65 6.34 1.00 0.57
N PHE A 66 6.15 2.09 -0.16
CA PHE A 66 6.81 3.38 0.05
C PHE A 66 5.78 4.52 -0.04
N PRO A 67 5.98 5.63 0.69
CA PRO A 67 5.10 6.80 0.61
C PRO A 67 5.21 7.45 -0.77
N ARG A 68 4.06 7.71 -1.41
CA ARG A 68 4.03 8.37 -2.73
C ARG A 68 3.68 9.85 -2.63
N THR A 69 2.93 10.23 -1.59
CA THR A 69 2.55 11.62 -1.31
C THR A 69 3.17 12.07 -0.01
N ILE A 70 3.37 13.39 0.14
CA ILE A 70 3.88 13.97 1.39
C ILE A 70 2.99 13.62 2.60
N ARG A 71 1.67 13.50 2.39
CA ARG A 71 0.70 13.12 3.42
C ARG A 71 0.83 11.67 3.88
N ASP A 72 1.46 10.80 3.08
CA ASP A 72 1.70 9.42 3.49
C ASP A 72 2.80 9.32 4.56
N LEU A 73 3.63 10.37 4.75
CA LEU A 73 4.64 10.41 5.81
C LEU A 73 4.00 10.38 7.20
N ASP A 74 2.86 11.02 7.38
CA ASP A 74 2.11 11.04 8.65
C ASP A 74 1.71 9.62 9.08
N ARG A 75 1.52 8.69 8.13
CA ARG A 75 1.18 7.29 8.43
C ARG A 75 2.35 6.51 9.03
N PHE A 76 3.58 6.97 8.86
CA PHE A 76 4.78 6.36 9.44
C PHE A 76 5.30 7.12 10.66
N ALA A 77 4.91 8.37 10.87
CA ALA A 77 5.39 9.21 11.97
C ALA A 77 5.28 8.57 13.37
N ASN A 78 4.32 7.65 13.56
CA ASN A 78 4.10 6.94 14.82
C ASN A 78 4.79 5.55 14.91
N GLN A 79 5.63 5.17 13.93
CA GLN A 79 6.37 3.91 13.93
C GLN A 79 7.80 4.10 14.44
N ILE A 80 7.92 4.53 15.70
CA ILE A 80 9.21 4.72 16.37
C ILE A 80 9.68 3.38 16.93
N LEU A 81 10.82 2.86 16.46
CA LEU A 81 11.40 1.60 16.95
C LEU A 81 12.21 1.79 18.25
N SER A 82 12.85 2.95 18.42
CA SER A 82 13.76 3.25 19.54
C SER A 82 13.92 4.76 19.70
N TYR A 83 14.28 5.23 20.90
CA TYR A 83 14.47 6.66 21.24
C TYR A 83 13.23 7.54 21.02
N GLY A 84 12.06 7.00 21.36
CA GLY A 84 10.83 7.79 21.50
C GLY A 84 10.79 8.52 22.84
N ALA A 85 9.78 8.24 23.66
CA ALA A 85 9.67 8.80 25.01
C ALA A 85 10.53 8.05 26.06
N GLU A 86 11.01 6.86 25.74
CA GLU A 86 11.78 6.01 26.65
C GLU A 86 13.22 5.94 26.16
N LEU A 87 14.07 6.75 26.81
CA LEU A 87 15.52 6.74 26.67
C LEU A 87 16.06 5.60 27.54
N ASP A 88 16.87 4.72 26.97
CA ASP A 88 17.58 3.70 27.75
C ASP A 88 18.49 4.36 28.78
N SER A 89 18.66 3.73 29.96
CA SER A 89 19.39 4.31 31.10
C SER A 89 20.88 4.59 30.84
N ASP A 90 21.44 4.09 29.74
CA ASP A 90 22.80 4.37 29.26
C ASP A 90 22.85 5.46 28.17
N HIS A 91 21.76 6.21 27.96
CA HIS A 91 21.79 7.42 27.14
C HIS A 91 22.62 8.51 27.87
N PRO A 92 23.60 9.15 27.20
CA PRO A 92 24.40 10.22 27.79
C PRO A 92 23.58 11.46 28.15
#